data_AF-A0A5J6HTM8-F1
#
_entry.id   AF-A0A5J6HTM8-F1
#
_cell.length_a   1.000
_cell.length_b   1.000
_cell.length_c   1.000
_cell.angle_alpha   90.00
_cell.angle_beta   90.00
_cell.angle_gamma   90.00
#
_symmetry.space_group_name_H-M   'P 1'
#
loop_
_entity.id
_entity.type
_entity.pdbx_description
1 polymer ?
#
loop_
_entity_poly.entity_id
_entity_poly.type
_entity_poly.pdbx_seq_one_letter_code
_entity_poly.pdbx_strand_id
1 'polypeptide(L)'
;MPQERSHQDLVRYLEDRFACAQACDDCVRACTRRQGPAEPGDALNTTCADVCDATSRLLAEQPDQDEQRIRMQVEWCRDVCLQCAALCDLRPASAGCAQACRDCAKACDDFLTTLG
;
A
#
# COMPACT_ATOMS: atom_id res chain seq x y z
N MET A 1 26.06 10.14 -12.95
CA MET A 1 26.70 9.10 -12.13
C MET A 1 25.58 8.45 -11.34
N PRO A 2 25.20 7.19 -11.58
CA PRO A 2 24.22 6.53 -10.73
C PRO A 2 24.79 6.50 -9.30
N GLN A 3 24.03 6.92 -8.30
CA GLN A 3 24.46 6.82 -6.91
C GLN A 3 24.57 5.35 -6.53
N GLU A 4 25.79 4.88 -6.24
CA GLU A 4 26.01 3.55 -5.68
C GLU A 4 25.47 3.55 -4.24
N ARG A 5 24.30 2.94 -4.02
CA ARG A 5 23.76 2.71 -2.68
C ARG A 5 24.76 1.89 -1.86
N SER A 6 24.93 2.22 -0.58
CA SER A 6 25.67 1.34 0.32
C SER A 6 24.95 -0.01 0.42
N HIS A 7 25.68 -1.07 0.78
CA HIS A 7 25.07 -2.39 0.95
C HIS A 7 23.93 -2.37 2.00
N GLN A 8 24.10 -1.59 3.07
CA GLN A 8 23.07 -1.42 4.10
C GLN A 8 21.84 -0.68 3.57
N ASP A 9 22.04 0.36 2.75
CA ASP A 9 20.94 1.10 2.14
C ASP A 9 20.17 0.24 1.13
N LEU A 10 20.88 -0.61 0.38
CA LEU A 10 20.26 -1.55 -0.55
C LEU A 10 19.43 -2.61 0.18
N VAL A 11 19.96 -3.18 1.27
CA VAL A 11 19.22 -4.16 2.09
C VAL A 11 17.95 -3.52 2.66
N ARG A 12 18.06 -2.34 3.28
CA ARG A 12 16.89 -1.62 3.81
C ARG A 12 15.86 -1.30 2.73
N TYR A 13 16.31 -0.80 1.57
CA TYR A 13 15.42 -0.55 0.44
C TYR A 13 14.65 -1.81 0.01
N LEU A 14 15.31 -2.97 -0.06
CA LEU A 14 14.67 -4.23 -0.44
C LEU A 14 13.71 -4.76 0.62
N GLU A 15 14.07 -4.65 1.90
CA GLU A 15 13.23 -5.05 3.04
C GLU A 15 11.95 -4.22 3.11
N ASP A 16 12.07 -2.89 3.06
CA ASP A 16 10.92 -1.98 3.13
C ASP A 16 10.03 -2.09 1.89
N ARG A 17 10.64 -2.32 0.71
CA ARG A 17 9.91 -2.61 -0.53
C ARG A 17 9.07 -3.88 -0.42
N PHE A 18 9.65 -4.96 0.11
CA PHE A 18 8.94 -6.22 0.32
C PHE A 18 7.81 -6.06 1.34
N ALA A 19 8.08 -5.39 2.46
CA ALA A 19 7.09 -5.11 3.49
C ALA A 19 5.90 -4.30 2.94
N CYS A 20 6.16 -3.28 2.12
CA CYS A 20 5.13 -2.49 1.46
C CYS A 20 4.28 -3.34 0.51
N ALA A 21 4.90 -4.19 -0.33
CA ALA A 21 4.18 -5.07 -1.24
C ALA A 21 3.29 -6.08 -0.48
N GLN A 22 3.82 -6.68 0.60
CA GLN A 22 3.07 -7.61 1.44
C GLN A 22 1.86 -6.93 2.10
N ALA A 23 2.05 -5.72 2.64
CA ALA A 23 0.96 -4.98 3.28
C ALA A 23 -0.13 -4.58 2.26
N CYS A 24 0.25 -4.26 1.01
CA CYS A 24 -0.70 -4.03 -0.07
C CYS A 24 -1.56 -5.28 -0.37
N ASP A 25 -0.94 -6.46 -0.49
CA ASP A 25 -1.66 -7.71 -0.71
C ASP A 25 -2.65 -8.04 0.43
N ASP A 26 -2.25 -7.81 1.67
CA ASP A 26 -3.12 -7.99 2.83
C ASP A 26 -4.29 -6.99 2.84
N CYS A 27 -4.02 -5.74 2.45
CA CYS A 27 -5.04 -4.71 2.28
C CYS A 27 -6.08 -5.11 1.22
N VAL A 28 -5.65 -5.61 0.05
CA VAL A 28 -6.55 -6.13 -0.99
C VAL A 28 -7.50 -7.19 -0.42
N ARG A 29 -6.96 -8.17 0.33
CA ARG A 29 -7.75 -9.26 0.94
C ARG A 29 -8.74 -8.75 1.98
N ALA A 30 -8.42 -7.66 2.68
CA ALA A 30 -9.30 -7.07 3.68
C ALA A 30 -10.41 -6.21 3.04
N CYS A 31 -10.07 -5.39 2.06
CA CYS A 31 -11.00 -4.48 1.38
C CYS A 31 -11.99 -5.21 0.47
N THR A 32 -11.58 -6.32 -0.15
CA THR A 32 -12.46 -7.13 -1.02
C THR A 32 -13.34 -8.10 -0.24
N ARG A 33 -13.09 -8.31 1.06
CA ARG A 33 -13.91 -9.17 1.91
C ARG A 33 -15.27 -8.53 2.18
N ARG A 34 -16.28 -8.96 1.43
CA ARG A 34 -17.65 -8.49 1.61
C ARG A 34 -18.35 -9.23 2.75
N GLN A 35 -18.94 -8.47 3.67
CA GLN A 35 -19.83 -8.98 4.72
C GLN A 35 -21.21 -8.36 4.56
N GLY A 36 -22.05 -8.95 3.69
CA GLY A 36 -23.43 -8.49 3.46
C GLY A 36 -23.64 -7.76 2.12
N PRO A 37 -24.79 -7.05 1.98
CA PRO A 37 -25.13 -6.32 0.76
C PRO A 37 -24.21 -5.12 0.51
N ALA A 38 -24.18 -4.66 -0.75
CA ALA A 38 -23.33 -3.54 -1.16
C ALA A 38 -23.81 -2.22 -0.56
N GLU A 39 -22.87 -1.45 -0.01
CA GLU A 39 -23.13 -0.22 0.72
C GLU A 39 -22.26 0.93 0.18
N PRO A 40 -22.61 2.22 0.43
CA PRO A 40 -21.92 3.36 -0.20
C PRO A 40 -20.40 3.40 0.02
N GLY A 41 -19.89 2.86 1.13
CA GLY A 41 -18.45 2.81 1.39
C GLY A 41 -17.67 1.72 0.64
N ASP A 42 -18.37 0.78 0.01
CA ASP A 42 -17.73 -0.33 -0.70
C ASP A 42 -17.04 0.12 -1.99
N ALA A 43 -17.44 1.27 -2.54
CA ALA A 43 -16.77 1.89 -3.68
C ALA A 43 -15.33 2.27 -3.31
N LEU A 44 -15.11 2.87 -2.13
CA LEU A 44 -13.78 3.23 -1.67
C LEU A 44 -12.95 2.00 -1.31
N ASN A 45 -13.55 0.96 -0.73
CA ASN A 45 -12.86 -0.31 -0.49
C ASN A 45 -12.37 -0.94 -1.81
N THR A 46 -13.20 -0.88 -2.86
CA THR A 46 -12.82 -1.39 -4.19
C THR A 46 -11.66 -0.57 -4.78
N THR A 47 -11.76 0.76 -4.73
CA THR A 47 -10.65 1.63 -5.16
C THR A 47 -9.36 1.37 -4.38
N CYS A 48 -9.46 1.17 -3.05
CA CYS A 48 -8.31 0.85 -2.23
C CYS A 48 -7.67 -0.48 -2.64
N ALA A 49 -8.47 -1.52 -2.90
CA ALA A 49 -7.98 -2.79 -3.39
C ALA A 49 -7.29 -2.65 -4.76
N ASP A 50 -7.90 -1.93 -5.71
CA ASP A 50 -7.31 -1.75 -7.05
C ASP A 50 -5.96 -1.02 -7.00
N VAL A 51 -5.86 0.03 -6.17
CA VAL A 51 -4.61 0.77 -5.99
C VAL A 51 -3.55 -0.07 -5.27
N CYS A 52 -3.94 -0.86 -4.26
CA CYS A 52 -3.01 -1.76 -3.57
C CYS A 52 -2.49 -2.88 -4.49
N ASP A 53 -3.35 -3.51 -5.31
CA ASP A 53 -2.91 -4.53 -6.28
C ASP A 53 -1.94 -3.93 -7.31
N ALA A 54 -2.24 -2.76 -7.86
CA ALA A 54 -1.34 -2.08 -8.79
C ALA A 54 0.02 -1.73 -8.13
N THR A 55 0.01 -1.31 -6.88
CA THR A 55 1.23 -0.98 -6.12
C THR A 55 2.05 -2.21 -5.80
N SER A 56 1.43 -3.29 -5.30
CA SER A 56 2.08 -4.57 -5.03
C SER A 56 2.80 -5.11 -6.28
N ARG A 57 2.12 -5.09 -7.43
CA ARG A 57 2.70 -5.50 -8.71
C ARG A 57 3.88 -4.62 -9.11
N LEU A 58 3.73 -3.29 -9.04
CA LEU A 58 4.82 -2.36 -9.34
C LEU A 58 6.06 -2.64 -8.47
N LEU A 59 5.85 -2.88 -7.18
CA LEU A 59 6.91 -3.21 -6.23
C LEU A 59 7.44 -4.64 -6.37
N ALA A 60 6.83 -5.51 -7.18
CA ALA A 60 7.38 -6.82 -7.52
C ALA A 60 8.24 -6.79 -8.80
N GLU A 61 8.09 -5.78 -9.65
CA GLU A 61 8.82 -5.65 -10.92
C GLU A 61 10.31 -5.28 -10.74
N GLN A 62 11.19 -5.69 -11.66
CA GLN A 62 12.66 -5.55 -11.52
C GLN A 62 13.15 -4.13 -11.16
N PRO A 63 14.27 -3.96 -10.43
CA PRO A 63 14.69 -2.70 -9.79
C PRO A 63 15.15 -1.55 -10.71
N ASP A 64 15.21 -1.74 -12.03
CA ASP A 64 15.52 -0.66 -13.01
C ASP A 64 14.28 0.21 -13.30
N GLN A 65 13.50 0.49 -12.26
CA GLN A 65 12.23 1.21 -12.35
C GLN A 65 12.47 2.69 -12.05
N ASP A 66 11.71 3.53 -12.74
CA ASP A 66 11.66 4.96 -12.47
C ASP A 66 11.22 5.21 -11.01
N GLU A 67 12.14 5.67 -10.16
CA GLU A 67 11.86 5.96 -8.75
C GLU A 67 10.78 7.02 -8.58
N GLN A 68 10.61 7.95 -9.54
CA GLN A 68 9.54 8.93 -9.50
C GLN A 68 8.17 8.29 -9.74
N ARG A 69 8.10 7.30 -10.65
CA ARG A 69 6.88 6.50 -10.85
C ARG A 69 6.53 5.71 -9.59
N ILE A 70 7.53 5.10 -8.94
CA ILE A 70 7.34 4.37 -7.68
C ILE A 70 6.82 5.32 -6.59
N ARG A 71 7.50 6.46 -6.40
CA ARG A 71 7.13 7.47 -5.40
C ARG A 71 5.67 7.91 -5.58
N MET A 72 5.30 8.29 -6.80
CA MET A 72 3.94 8.75 -7.10
C MET A 72 2.88 7.67 -6.88
N GLN A 73 3.15 6.40 -7.26
CA GLN A 73 2.22 5.30 -7.02
C GLN A 73 2.06 5.00 -5.51
N VAL A 74 3.16 4.98 -4.76
CA VAL A 74 3.14 4.65 -3.32
C VAL A 74 2.51 5.77 -2.49
N GLU A 75 2.76 7.03 -2.83
CA GLU A 75 2.09 8.19 -2.22
C GLU A 75 0.57 8.11 -2.43
N TRP A 76 0.14 7.81 -3.66
CA TRP A 76 -1.28 7.63 -3.94
C TRP A 76 -1.89 6.45 -3.18
N CYS A 77 -1.17 5.31 -3.11
CA CYS A 77 -1.59 4.15 -2.34
C CYS A 77 -1.79 4.46 -0.86
N ARG A 78 -0.82 5.16 -0.24
CA ARG A 78 -0.92 5.63 1.15
C ARG A 78 -2.17 6.47 1.35
N ASP A 79 -2.38 7.49 0.52
CA ASP A 79 -3.47 8.44 0.71
C ASP A 79 -4.85 7.77 0.54
N VAL A 80 -4.98 6.83 -0.39
CA VAL A 80 -6.19 6.03 -0.56
C VAL A 80 -6.41 5.09 0.63
N CYS A 81 -5.37 4.44 1.15
CA CYS A 81 -5.46 3.59 2.34
C CYS A 81 -5.92 4.37 3.57
N LEU A 82 -5.40 5.58 3.81
CA LEU A 82 -5.82 6.42 4.93
C LEU A 82 -7.30 6.83 4.84
N GLN A 83 -7.77 7.18 3.63
CA GLN A 83 -9.17 7.48 3.38
C GLN A 83 -10.06 6.24 3.60
N CYS A 84 -9.65 5.08 3.09
CA CYS A 84 -10.36 3.82 3.26
C CYS A 84 -10.46 3.41 4.74
N ALA A 85 -9.35 3.55 5.49
CA ALA A 85 -9.33 3.27 6.93
C ALA A 85 -10.33 4.14 7.70
N ALA A 86 -10.35 5.45 7.43
CA ALA A 86 -11.27 6.38 8.08
C ALA A 86 -12.75 6.04 7.78
N LEU A 87 -13.04 5.53 6.57
CA LEU A 87 -14.39 5.10 6.21
C LEU A 87 -14.76 3.75 6.85
N CYS A 88 -13.83 2.79 6.88
CA CYS A 88 -14.01 1.49 7.53
C CYS A 88 -14.24 1.63 9.05
N ASP A 89 -13.66 2.64 9.71
CA ASP A 89 -13.90 2.93 11.13
C ASP A 89 -15.35 3.28 11.46
N LEU A 90 -16.13 3.76 10.49
CA LEU A 90 -17.55 4.07 10.70
C LEU A 90 -18.41 2.80 10.88
N ARG A 91 -17.83 1.60 10.70
CA ARG A 91 -18.55 0.33 10.65
C ARG A 91 -17.80 -0.74 11.45
N PRO A 92 -18.34 -1.23 12.59
CA PRO A 92 -17.68 -2.26 13.41
C PRO A 92 -17.33 -3.55 12.63
N ALA A 93 -18.16 -3.94 11.66
CA ALA A 93 -17.93 -5.10 10.80
C ALA A 93 -16.68 -4.95 9.90
N SER A 94 -16.18 -3.73 9.72
CA SER A 94 -15.03 -3.40 8.87
C SER A 94 -13.74 -3.12 9.66
N ALA A 95 -13.68 -3.46 10.95
CA ALA A 95 -12.48 -3.24 11.77
C ALA A 95 -11.21 -3.89 11.18
N GLY A 96 -11.34 -5.06 10.56
CA GLY A 96 -10.24 -5.72 9.85
C GLY A 96 -9.77 -4.96 8.61
N CYS A 97 -10.68 -4.32 7.87
CA CYS A 97 -10.35 -3.42 6.77
C CYS A 97 -9.58 -2.20 7.29
N ALA A 98 -10.10 -1.55 8.34
CA ALA A 98 -9.48 -0.35 8.89
C ALA A 98 -8.04 -0.59 9.36
N GLN A 99 -7.80 -1.71 10.07
CA GLN A 99 -6.46 -2.08 10.51
C GLN A 99 -5.53 -2.36 9.33
N ALA A 100 -5.95 -3.19 8.37
CA ALA A 100 -5.12 -3.52 7.21
C ALA A 100 -4.76 -2.29 6.37
N CYS A 101 -5.70 -1.34 6.20
CA CYS A 101 -5.43 -0.08 5.52
C CYS A 101 -4.39 0.78 6.27
N ARG A 102 -4.43 0.78 7.61
CA ARG A 102 -3.45 1.51 8.44
C ARG A 102 -2.06 0.90 8.35
N ASP A 103 -1.99 -0.43 8.40
CA ASP A 103 -0.73 -1.17 8.26
C ASP A 103 -0.13 -0.94 6.88
N CYS A 104 -0.95 -0.95 5.82
CA CYS A 104 -0.53 -0.63 4.46
C CYS A 104 -0.04 0.82 4.33
N ALA A 105 -0.78 1.80 4.85
CA ALA A 105 -0.36 3.20 4.80
C ALA A 105 0.99 3.41 5.52
N LYS A 106 1.19 2.76 6.67
CA LYS A 106 2.45 2.80 7.39
C LYS A 106 3.60 2.20 6.57
N ALA A 107 3.40 1.03 5.97
CA ALA A 107 4.43 0.39 5.16
C ALA A 107 4.79 1.22 3.91
N CYS A 108 3.79 1.87 3.29
CA CYS A 108 4.01 2.85 2.22
C CYS A 108 4.88 4.02 2.68
N ASP A 109 4.57 4.63 3.83
CA ASP A 109 5.36 5.73 4.39
C ASP A 109 6.80 5.29 4.71
N ASP A 110 6.98 4.14 5.36
CA ASP A 110 8.30 3.60 5.70
C ASP A 110 9.13 3.39 4.42
N PHE A 111 8.55 2.78 3.38
CA PHE A 111 9.23 2.58 2.10
C PHE A 111 9.57 3.90 1.38
N LEU A 112 8.67 4.90 1.40
CA LEU A 112 8.93 6.22 0.82
C LEU A 112 10.18 6.89 1.43
N THR A 113 10.51 6.61 2.70
CA THR A 113 11.72 7.13 3.34
C THR A 113 13.03 6.53 2.80
N THR A 114 12.95 5.39 2.11
CA THR A 114 14.10 4.71 1.50
C THR A 114 14.36 5.14 0.05
N LEU A 115 13.39 5.81 -0.57
CA LEU A 115 13.53 6.38 -1.91
C LEU A 115 14.44 7.62 -1.87
N GLY A 116 15.33 7.73 -2.87
CA GLY A 116 16.28 8.83 -2.99
C GLY A 116 15.66 10.16 -3.40
#